data_AF-A0A521C5Y0-F1
#
_entry.id   AF-A0A521C5Y0-F1
#
_cell.length_a   1.000
_cell.length_b   1.000
_cell.length_c   1.000
_cell.angle_alpha   90.00
_cell.angle_beta   90.00
_cell.angle_gamma   90.00
#
_symmetry.space_group_name_H-M   'P 1'
#
loop_
_entity.id
_entity.type
_entity.pdbx_description
1 polymer ?
#
loop_
_entity_poly.entity_id
_entity_poly.type
_entity_poly.pdbx_seq_one_letter_code
_entity_poly.pdbx_strand_id
1 'polypeptide(L)'
;MKTLFTIIIVLFLFASSEAKVVYLNNELSAPVISENLYTNWADAYAAVSAGDTIYVYGSNFDHGHVSISKRLTIIGPGYFLDENLETQVEKKMALFNSISLETGSDGSVFMGVSLTSNVYGIKFNNIVENITIAKCYISNISFTIYNEYVYNNIIIKGCYFYSRLDANNNYNGVLSNLVFANNIINGSFSVNEGSSGIISNNIFLHNTLNFGTSSSFEIYNNIFLNTNTNNFTIQPLPDAAVHHNISLTGAFGNDNNNFIAPLSTLFNTDENASTDAKYQLSQNSPAKGAGSNGSDIGAFGGPVPYRLSGLPNLPNIYELSTTGLVSGDVLPVHIKIKQ
;
A
#
# COMPACT_ATOMS: atom_id res chain seq x y z
N MET A 1 -43.35 27.29 16.65
CA MET A 1 -42.00 27.87 16.43
C MET A 1 -40.87 26.92 16.81
N LYS A 2 -40.86 26.30 18.00
CA LYS A 2 -39.79 25.37 18.42
C LYS A 2 -39.64 24.15 17.48
N THR A 3 -40.75 23.54 17.07
CA THR A 3 -40.76 22.40 16.13
C THR A 3 -40.30 22.75 14.72
N LEU A 4 -40.59 23.96 14.22
CA LEU A 4 -40.12 24.43 12.92
C LEU A 4 -38.59 24.68 12.92
N PHE A 5 -38.07 25.20 14.05
CA PHE A 5 -36.62 25.43 14.23
C PHE A 5 -35.84 24.10 14.30
N THR A 6 -36.40 23.08 14.97
CA THR A 6 -35.80 21.73 15.02
C THR A 6 -35.77 21.07 13.64
N ILE A 7 -36.83 21.21 12.83
CA ILE A 7 -36.87 20.65 11.47
C ILE A 7 -35.85 21.32 10.54
N ILE A 8 -35.64 22.64 10.65
CA ILE A 8 -34.63 23.36 9.86
C ILE A 8 -33.20 22.93 10.25
N ILE A 9 -32.91 22.72 11.54
CA ILE A 9 -31.61 22.22 12.00
C ILE A 9 -31.37 20.78 11.51
N VAL A 10 -32.40 19.92 11.54
CA VAL A 10 -32.31 18.55 11.04
C VAL A 10 -32.13 18.53 9.51
N LEU A 11 -32.78 19.42 8.75
CA LEU A 11 -32.59 19.54 7.30
C LEU A 11 -31.19 20.08 6.94
N PHE A 12 -30.57 20.92 7.76
CA PHE A 12 -29.17 21.35 7.59
C PHE A 12 -28.16 20.23 7.90
N LEU A 13 -28.50 19.26 8.75
CA LEU A 13 -27.69 18.07 9.02
C LEU A 13 -27.69 17.06 7.86
N PHE A 14 -28.60 17.22 6.89
CA PHE A 14 -28.65 16.45 5.65
C PHE A 14 -28.09 17.20 4.43
N ALA A 15 -27.41 18.35 4.63
CA ALA A 15 -26.63 18.94 3.56
C ALA A 15 -25.62 17.89 3.08
N SER A 16 -25.80 17.45 1.84
CA SER A 16 -25.12 16.31 1.25
C SER A 16 -23.61 16.44 1.40
N SER A 17 -23.03 15.50 2.16
CA SER A 17 -21.60 15.21 2.10
C SER A 17 -21.32 14.56 0.75
N GLU A 18 -21.27 15.35 -0.32
CA GLU A 18 -20.78 14.88 -1.61
C GLU A 18 -19.26 14.78 -1.55
N ALA A 19 -18.72 13.57 -1.67
CA ALA A 19 -17.29 13.39 -1.86
C ALA A 19 -16.94 13.84 -3.29
N LYS A 20 -16.29 14.99 -3.40
CA LYS A 20 -15.85 15.51 -4.70
C LYS A 20 -14.70 14.66 -5.22
N VAL A 21 -14.67 14.48 -6.54
CA VAL A 21 -13.58 13.84 -7.25
C VAL A 21 -12.86 14.88 -8.09
N VAL A 22 -11.54 14.97 -7.94
CA VAL A 22 -10.67 15.76 -8.81
C VAL A 22 -9.63 14.87 -9.47
N TYR A 23 -9.14 15.32 -10.61
CA TYR A 23 -8.13 14.64 -11.40
C TYR A 23 -6.88 15.51 -11.45
N LEU A 24 -5.71 14.90 -11.26
CA LEU A 24 -4.42 15.54 -11.31
C LEU A 24 -3.59 14.90 -12.43
N ASN A 25 -3.23 15.69 -13.44
CA ASN A 25 -2.40 15.24 -14.56
C ASN A 25 -1.40 16.35 -14.94
N ASN A 26 -0.17 16.22 -14.47
CA ASN A 26 0.92 17.17 -14.73
C ASN A 26 1.67 16.93 -16.06
N GLU A 27 1.20 16.03 -16.92
CA GLU A 27 1.63 15.95 -18.33
C GLU A 27 0.91 16.99 -19.21
N LEU A 28 -0.22 17.54 -18.73
CA LEU A 28 -1.02 18.52 -19.46
C LEU A 28 -0.52 19.95 -19.21
N SER A 29 -0.62 20.80 -20.23
CA SER A 29 -0.42 22.24 -20.12
C SER A 29 -1.76 22.98 -19.97
N ALA A 30 -1.76 24.03 -19.14
CA ALA A 30 -2.92 24.91 -19.00
C ALA A 30 -3.15 25.78 -20.27
N PRO A 31 -4.39 26.22 -20.56
CA PRO A 31 -5.63 25.96 -19.80
C PRO A 31 -6.24 24.61 -20.14
N VAL A 32 -6.75 23.94 -19.10
CA VAL A 32 -7.48 22.67 -19.26
C VAL A 32 -8.98 22.98 -19.40
N ILE A 33 -9.65 22.35 -20.36
CA ILE A 33 -11.08 22.58 -20.66
C ILE A 33 -12.04 21.72 -19.82
N SER A 34 -11.51 20.82 -18.99
CA SER A 34 -12.30 19.92 -18.14
C SER A 34 -12.43 20.48 -16.73
N GLU A 35 -13.67 20.52 -16.24
CA GLU A 35 -13.95 20.79 -14.83
C GLU A 35 -13.27 19.72 -13.94
N ASN A 36 -12.74 20.14 -12.79
CA ASN A 36 -12.06 19.28 -11.82
C ASN A 36 -10.76 18.59 -12.28
N LEU A 37 -10.18 18.99 -13.42
CA LEU A 37 -8.87 18.52 -13.87
C LEU A 37 -7.81 19.60 -13.65
N TYR A 38 -6.76 19.24 -12.92
CA TYR A 38 -5.68 20.13 -12.50
C TYR A 38 -4.34 19.62 -13.03
N THR A 39 -3.44 20.54 -13.36
CA THR A 39 -2.10 20.21 -13.91
C THR A 39 -0.99 20.25 -12.86
N ASN A 40 -1.30 20.69 -11.64
CA ASN A 40 -0.34 20.73 -10.53
C ASN A 40 -1.02 20.39 -9.20
N TRP A 41 -0.20 19.91 -8.26
CA TRP A 41 -0.66 19.47 -6.95
C TRP A 41 -1.33 20.59 -6.14
N ALA A 42 -0.77 21.80 -6.15
CA ALA A 42 -1.24 22.89 -5.30
C ALA A 42 -2.70 23.26 -5.62
N ASP A 43 -3.04 23.38 -6.91
CA ASP A 43 -4.40 23.69 -7.33
C ASP A 43 -5.37 22.53 -7.07
N ALA A 44 -4.95 21.29 -7.34
CA ALA A 44 -5.74 20.09 -7.05
C ALA A 44 -6.06 19.98 -5.56
N TYR A 45 -5.05 20.20 -4.70
CA TYR A 45 -5.17 20.17 -3.26
C TYR A 45 -6.03 21.31 -2.71
N ALA A 46 -5.94 22.52 -3.28
CA ALA A 46 -6.80 23.63 -2.91
C ALA A 46 -8.28 23.38 -3.25
N ALA A 47 -8.55 22.61 -4.31
CA ALA A 47 -9.89 22.34 -4.82
C ALA A 47 -10.67 21.25 -4.07
N VAL A 48 -10.04 20.51 -3.17
CA VAL A 48 -10.65 19.43 -2.40
C VAL A 48 -10.86 19.80 -0.93
N SER A 49 -11.89 19.22 -0.32
CA SER A 49 -12.22 19.26 1.10
C SER A 49 -11.98 17.91 1.77
N ALA A 50 -12.09 17.85 3.11
CA ALA A 50 -11.95 16.59 3.83
C ALA A 50 -13.05 15.59 3.42
N GLY A 51 -12.65 14.38 3.01
CA GLY A 51 -13.53 13.34 2.47
C GLY A 51 -13.46 13.18 0.95
N ASP A 52 -12.81 14.11 0.24
CA ASP A 52 -12.72 14.10 -1.22
C ASP A 52 -11.65 13.13 -1.74
N THR A 53 -11.71 12.88 -3.05
CA THR A 53 -10.79 11.99 -3.78
C THR A 53 -9.97 12.75 -4.83
N ILE A 54 -8.67 12.49 -4.89
CA ILE A 54 -7.77 12.91 -5.95
C ILE A 54 -7.32 11.69 -6.75
N TYR A 55 -7.71 11.61 -8.03
CA TYR A 55 -7.14 10.67 -8.99
C TYR A 55 -5.87 11.27 -9.60
N VAL A 56 -4.74 10.61 -9.39
CA VAL A 56 -3.44 11.06 -9.89
C VAL A 56 -3.10 10.23 -11.12
N TYR A 57 -2.95 10.90 -12.26
CA TYR A 57 -2.55 10.24 -13.50
C TYR A 57 -1.07 9.88 -13.46
N GLY A 58 -0.73 8.83 -14.21
CA GLY A 58 0.66 8.45 -14.43
C GLY A 58 1.42 9.52 -15.21
N SER A 59 2.63 9.83 -14.78
CA SER A 59 3.45 10.89 -15.37
C SER A 59 4.95 10.63 -15.23
N ASN A 60 5.74 11.21 -16.14
CA ASN A 60 7.20 11.29 -16.00
C ASN A 60 7.64 12.40 -15.03
N PHE A 61 6.71 13.27 -14.62
CA PHE A 61 6.98 14.40 -13.73
C PHE A 61 6.54 14.08 -12.30
N ASP A 62 7.46 14.25 -11.36
CA ASP A 62 7.21 14.04 -9.94
C ASP A 62 6.45 15.24 -9.33
N HIS A 63 5.45 14.98 -8.48
CA HIS A 63 4.67 16.01 -7.79
C HIS A 63 5.41 16.71 -6.63
N GLY A 64 6.66 16.31 -6.38
CA GLY A 64 7.50 16.81 -5.32
C GLY A 64 7.08 16.28 -3.94
N HIS A 65 7.53 17.01 -2.93
CA HIS A 65 7.10 16.80 -1.56
C HIS A 65 5.72 17.42 -1.35
N VAL A 66 4.79 16.65 -0.77
CA VAL A 66 3.44 17.15 -0.47
C VAL A 66 3.07 16.90 0.99
N SER A 67 2.36 17.85 1.60
CA SER A 67 1.81 17.73 2.96
C SER A 67 0.29 17.58 2.92
N ILE A 68 -0.22 16.57 3.61
CA ILE A 68 -1.65 16.26 3.70
C ILE A 68 -2.13 16.63 5.12
N SER A 69 -3.04 17.59 5.21
CA SER A 69 -3.60 18.09 6.48
C SER A 69 -5.13 18.01 6.52
N LYS A 70 -5.73 17.22 5.63
CA LYS A 70 -7.16 16.89 5.59
C LYS A 70 -7.34 15.45 5.14
N ARG A 71 -8.38 14.78 5.64
CA ARG A 71 -8.75 13.42 5.23
C ARG A 71 -8.97 13.36 3.72
N LEU A 72 -8.16 12.64 2.97
CA LEU A 72 -8.29 12.48 1.52
C LEU A 72 -8.17 11.02 1.09
N THR A 73 -8.77 10.69 -0.04
CA THR A 73 -8.46 9.48 -0.80
C THR A 73 -7.62 9.86 -2.01
N ILE A 74 -6.41 9.32 -2.14
CA ILE A 74 -5.50 9.59 -3.25
C ILE A 74 -5.24 8.29 -3.98
N ILE A 75 -5.58 8.26 -5.28
CA ILE A 75 -5.54 7.05 -6.10
C ILE A 75 -4.68 7.29 -7.33
N GLY A 76 -3.55 6.58 -7.41
CA GLY A 76 -2.71 6.47 -8.59
C GLY A 76 -2.99 5.20 -9.41
N PRO A 77 -2.34 5.03 -10.57
CA PRO A 77 -2.61 3.94 -11.51
C PRO A 77 -2.01 2.59 -11.11
N GLY A 78 -1.13 2.55 -10.10
CA GLY A 78 -0.29 1.40 -9.76
C GLY A 78 1.18 1.60 -10.14
N TYR A 79 1.95 0.51 -10.16
CA TYR A 79 3.39 0.45 -10.40
C TYR A 79 3.77 -0.74 -11.29
N PHE A 80 5.02 -0.80 -11.78
CA PHE A 80 5.46 -1.86 -12.73
C PHE A 80 4.48 -2.08 -13.89
N LEU A 81 3.85 -1.00 -14.39
CA LEU A 81 2.72 -1.09 -15.31
C LEU A 81 3.16 -1.61 -16.69
N ASP A 82 4.42 -1.37 -17.04
CA ASP A 82 5.09 -1.82 -18.25
C ASP A 82 5.66 -3.25 -18.14
N GLU A 83 5.81 -3.80 -16.93
CA GLU A 83 6.34 -5.14 -16.71
C GLU A 83 5.24 -6.23 -16.72
N ASN A 84 4.00 -5.87 -16.46
CA ASN A 84 2.86 -6.79 -16.40
C ASN A 84 1.84 -6.54 -17.52
N LEU A 85 1.19 -7.61 -17.97
CA LEU A 85 0.14 -7.55 -18.99
C LEU A 85 -1.18 -6.99 -18.43
N GLU A 86 -2.00 -6.41 -19.31
CA GLU A 86 -3.38 -5.98 -19.01
C GLU A 86 -3.51 -5.01 -17.82
N THR A 87 -2.53 -4.11 -17.65
CA THR A 87 -2.49 -3.11 -16.58
C THR A 87 -3.32 -1.86 -16.92
N GLN A 88 -2.71 -0.87 -17.58
CA GLN A 88 -3.32 0.39 -18.04
C GLN A 88 -2.99 0.63 -19.51
N VAL A 89 -3.73 1.48 -20.23
CA VAL A 89 -3.29 1.97 -21.55
C VAL A 89 -2.01 2.78 -21.36
N GLU A 90 -2.01 3.69 -20.39
CA GLU A 90 -0.83 4.46 -20.04
C GLU A 90 -0.01 3.82 -18.93
N LYS A 91 1.21 3.42 -19.27
CA LYS A 91 2.10 2.63 -18.41
C LYS A 91 2.96 3.48 -17.46
N LYS A 92 2.47 4.65 -17.06
CA LYS A 92 3.20 5.57 -16.18
C LYS A 92 2.69 5.51 -14.75
N MET A 93 3.58 5.68 -13.79
CA MET A 93 3.25 5.70 -12.36
C MET A 93 2.84 7.11 -11.90
N ALA A 94 2.04 7.20 -10.83
CA ALA A 94 1.78 8.47 -10.14
C ALA A 94 2.93 8.75 -9.16
N LEU A 95 3.86 9.62 -9.56
CA LEU A 95 5.10 9.88 -8.84
C LEU A 95 4.96 11.01 -7.82
N PHE A 96 5.31 10.72 -6.57
CA PHE A 96 5.55 11.70 -5.53
C PHE A 96 6.96 11.51 -4.99
N ASN A 97 7.66 12.60 -4.70
CA ASN A 97 8.91 12.50 -3.98
C ASN A 97 8.65 11.92 -2.60
N SER A 98 7.74 12.56 -1.86
CA SER A 98 7.33 12.13 -0.54
C SER A 98 6.00 12.74 -0.13
N ILE A 99 5.29 12.05 0.76
CA ILE A 99 4.01 12.48 1.33
C ILE A 99 4.17 12.59 2.84
N SER A 100 3.96 13.79 3.40
CA SER A 100 3.85 14.01 4.83
C SER A 100 2.40 13.99 5.27
N LEU A 101 2.11 13.23 6.32
CA LEU A 101 0.83 13.23 7.02
C LEU A 101 0.92 14.18 8.22
N GLU A 102 0.10 15.23 8.15
CA GLU A 102 -0.02 16.27 9.16
C GLU A 102 -1.34 16.11 9.93
N THR A 103 -1.48 16.85 11.03
CA THR A 103 -2.73 16.95 11.79
C THR A 103 -3.91 17.24 10.87
N GLY A 104 -4.98 16.44 10.99
CA GLY A 104 -6.19 16.52 10.16
C GLY A 104 -6.23 15.52 9.00
N SER A 105 -5.15 14.78 8.74
CA SER A 105 -5.11 13.72 7.72
C SER A 105 -5.69 12.37 8.19
N ASP A 106 -6.23 12.29 9.40
CA ASP A 106 -6.87 11.09 9.95
C ASP A 106 -7.89 10.49 8.98
N GLY A 107 -7.86 9.16 8.82
CA GLY A 107 -8.77 8.47 7.89
C GLY A 107 -8.38 8.56 6.42
N SER A 108 -7.20 9.10 6.06
CA SER A 108 -6.77 9.18 4.67
C SER A 108 -6.41 7.82 4.07
N VAL A 109 -6.60 7.70 2.76
CA VAL A 109 -6.30 6.51 1.98
C VAL A 109 -5.35 6.87 0.84
N PHE A 110 -4.25 6.14 0.73
CA PHE A 110 -3.29 6.24 -0.37
C PHE A 110 -3.29 4.91 -1.11
N MET A 111 -3.59 4.93 -2.41
CA MET A 111 -3.66 3.73 -3.21
C MET A 111 -2.97 3.89 -4.56
N GLY A 112 -2.14 2.93 -4.97
CA GLY A 112 -1.59 2.92 -6.35
C GLY A 112 -0.61 4.06 -6.65
N VAL A 113 -0.05 4.73 -5.64
CA VAL A 113 0.95 5.80 -5.79
C VAL A 113 2.37 5.26 -5.63
N SER A 114 3.33 5.96 -6.22
CA SER A 114 4.75 5.60 -6.20
C SER A 114 5.59 6.71 -5.57
N LEU A 115 6.40 6.34 -4.57
CA LEU A 115 7.22 7.25 -3.78
C LEU A 115 8.67 7.14 -4.24
N THR A 116 9.31 8.25 -4.59
CA THR A 116 10.66 8.25 -5.20
C THR A 116 11.79 8.63 -4.24
N SER A 117 11.48 9.26 -3.09
CA SER A 117 12.48 9.66 -2.09
C SER A 117 13.20 8.48 -1.49
N ASN A 118 14.53 8.54 -1.37
CA ASN A 118 15.33 7.54 -0.68
C ASN A 118 15.41 7.73 0.86
N VAL A 119 14.82 8.81 1.39
CA VAL A 119 14.89 9.14 2.83
C VAL A 119 13.60 8.74 3.55
N TYR A 120 12.48 9.34 3.14
CA TYR A 120 11.13 9.03 3.62
C TYR A 120 10.16 9.13 2.46
N GLY A 121 9.43 8.05 2.15
CA GLY A 121 8.40 8.04 1.11
C GLY A 121 7.08 8.55 1.66
N ILE A 122 6.58 7.91 2.72
CA ILE A 122 5.46 8.41 3.52
C ILE A 122 5.96 8.70 4.93
N LYS A 123 5.71 9.90 5.42
CA LYS A 123 6.16 10.37 6.73
C LYS A 123 4.98 10.77 7.59
N PHE A 124 4.83 10.15 8.75
CA PHE A 124 3.87 10.57 9.76
C PHE A 124 4.51 11.68 10.61
N ASN A 125 4.22 12.96 10.33
CA ASN A 125 4.83 14.09 11.03
C ASN A 125 4.16 14.37 12.39
N ASN A 126 2.88 14.04 12.52
CA ASN A 126 2.08 14.23 13.72
C ASN A 126 1.35 12.93 14.07
N ILE A 127 0.77 12.85 15.28
CA ILE A 127 -0.13 11.74 15.64
C ILE A 127 -1.36 11.80 14.73
N VAL A 128 -1.48 10.81 13.84
CA VAL A 128 -2.62 10.63 12.94
C VAL A 128 -3.01 9.16 12.93
N GLU A 129 -4.31 8.91 12.80
CA GLU A 129 -4.90 7.59 12.95
C GLU A 129 -5.73 7.18 11.74
N ASN A 130 -6.08 5.89 11.68
CA ASN A 130 -6.99 5.33 10.68
C ASN A 130 -6.49 5.51 9.23
N ILE A 131 -5.17 5.44 9.02
CA ILE A 131 -4.56 5.61 7.70
C ILE A 131 -4.50 4.28 6.96
N THR A 132 -4.88 4.29 5.68
CA THR A 132 -4.69 3.14 4.78
C THR A 132 -3.68 3.47 3.69
N ILE A 133 -2.66 2.63 3.54
CA ILE A 133 -1.69 2.65 2.47
C ILE A 133 -1.81 1.30 1.75
N ALA A 134 -2.32 1.33 0.52
CA ALA A 134 -2.67 0.11 -0.20
C ALA A 134 -2.08 0.10 -1.60
N LYS A 135 -1.40 -0.98 -1.99
CA LYS A 135 -0.94 -1.13 -3.37
C LYS A 135 -0.05 0.00 -3.86
N CYS A 136 0.80 0.52 -2.98
CA CYS A 136 1.76 1.57 -3.34
C CYS A 136 3.14 0.95 -3.60
N TYR A 137 3.96 1.66 -4.39
CA TYR A 137 5.38 1.39 -4.53
C TYR A 137 6.17 2.33 -3.63
N ILE A 138 6.76 1.79 -2.58
CA ILE A 138 7.20 2.57 -1.43
C ILE A 138 8.70 2.40 -1.23
N SER A 139 9.41 3.52 -1.11
CA SER A 139 10.76 3.52 -0.54
C SER A 139 10.71 3.22 0.95
N ASN A 140 10.16 4.17 1.71
CA ASN A 140 10.14 4.13 3.15
C ASN A 140 8.84 4.66 3.73
N ILE A 141 8.36 4.01 4.79
CA ILE A 141 7.42 4.61 5.74
C ILE A 141 8.20 4.93 7.01
N SER A 142 8.11 6.19 7.43
CA SER A 142 8.72 6.68 8.66
C SER A 142 7.68 7.33 9.54
N PHE A 143 7.88 7.18 10.85
CA PHE A 143 7.05 7.79 11.86
C PHE A 143 7.90 8.80 12.64
N THR A 144 7.40 10.02 12.81
CA THR A 144 8.01 11.01 13.70
C THR A 144 7.65 10.65 15.14
N ILE A 145 8.36 9.67 15.65
CA ILE A 145 8.09 9.08 16.95
C ILE A 145 8.73 9.97 18.02
N TYR A 146 7.91 10.49 18.92
CA TYR A 146 8.33 11.00 20.21
C TYR A 146 7.84 10.06 21.30
N ASN A 147 8.39 10.15 22.52
CA ASN A 147 7.84 9.41 23.65
C ASN A 147 6.34 9.69 23.78
N GLU A 148 5.55 8.65 24.07
CA GLU A 148 4.09 8.69 24.26
C GLU A 148 3.26 8.84 22.96
N TYR A 149 3.89 8.92 21.78
CA TYR A 149 3.14 8.94 20.52
C TYR A 149 2.58 7.56 20.22
N VAL A 150 1.27 7.48 19.97
CA VAL A 150 0.58 6.25 19.58
C VAL A 150 -0.03 6.47 18.20
N TYR A 151 0.42 5.73 17.20
CA TYR A 151 -0.20 5.71 15.87
C TYR A 151 -1.16 4.55 15.80
N ASN A 152 -2.45 4.84 15.76
CA ASN A 152 -3.49 3.83 15.88
C ASN A 152 -4.18 3.53 14.54
N ASN A 153 -4.51 2.25 14.33
CA ASN A 153 -5.28 1.76 13.18
C ASN A 153 -4.62 2.09 11.83
N ILE A 154 -3.35 1.72 11.68
CA ILE A 154 -2.62 1.88 10.42
C ILE A 154 -2.73 0.59 9.61
N ILE A 155 -3.18 0.69 8.36
CA ILE A 155 -3.33 -0.45 7.45
C ILE A 155 -2.37 -0.28 6.28
N ILE A 156 -1.46 -1.23 6.10
CA ILE A 156 -0.47 -1.25 5.02
C ILE A 156 -0.60 -2.59 4.30
N LYS A 157 -1.11 -2.57 3.07
CA LYS A 157 -1.41 -3.82 2.36
C LYS A 157 -1.14 -3.82 0.86
N GLY A 158 -0.73 -4.97 0.33
CA GLY A 158 -0.52 -5.13 -1.13
C GLY A 158 0.59 -4.24 -1.70
N CYS A 159 1.45 -3.67 -0.86
CA CYS A 159 2.49 -2.73 -1.26
C CYS A 159 3.77 -3.48 -1.64
N TYR A 160 4.57 -2.85 -2.50
CA TYR A 160 5.93 -3.27 -2.77
C TYR A 160 6.88 -2.24 -2.15
N PHE A 161 7.70 -2.69 -1.20
CA PHE A 161 8.75 -1.86 -0.61
C PHE A 161 10.09 -2.15 -1.27
N TYR A 162 10.78 -1.14 -1.77
CA TYR A 162 12.14 -1.27 -2.29
C TYR A 162 13.22 -0.74 -1.31
N SER A 163 12.78 -0.27 -0.15
CA SER A 163 13.61 -0.03 1.03
C SER A 163 12.80 -0.44 2.26
N ARG A 164 12.70 0.37 3.31
CA ARG A 164 12.30 -0.09 4.65
C ARG A 164 10.98 0.47 5.18
N LEU A 165 10.25 -0.27 6.00
CA LEU A 165 9.35 0.30 7.02
C LEU A 165 10.15 0.45 8.30
N ASP A 166 10.32 1.68 8.77
CA ASP A 166 11.14 1.96 9.95
C ASP A 166 10.34 2.75 10.98
N ALA A 167 9.74 2.01 11.90
CA ALA A 167 9.10 2.51 13.10
C ALA A 167 9.89 2.14 14.36
N ASN A 168 11.20 1.85 14.21
CA ASN A 168 12.10 1.61 15.32
C ASN A 168 13.15 2.72 15.37
N ASN A 169 12.97 3.65 16.30
CA ASN A 169 13.92 4.73 16.52
C ASN A 169 14.15 4.93 18.01
N ASN A 170 15.08 5.81 18.36
CA ASN A 170 15.50 6.06 19.76
C ASN A 170 14.38 6.67 20.65
N TYR A 171 13.14 6.73 20.17
CA TYR A 171 12.00 7.31 20.87
C TYR A 171 10.91 6.24 21.03
N ASN A 172 10.22 6.21 22.17
CA ASN A 172 9.34 5.09 22.57
C ASN A 172 7.88 5.24 22.10
N GLY A 173 7.62 5.82 20.93
CA GLY A 173 6.27 5.82 20.37
C GLY A 173 5.98 4.53 19.61
N VAL A 174 4.71 4.18 19.52
CA VAL A 174 4.25 2.82 19.21
C VAL A 174 3.21 2.79 18.09
N LEU A 175 3.20 1.69 17.34
CA LEU A 175 2.12 1.40 16.40
C LEU A 175 1.10 0.52 17.10
N SER A 176 -0.14 0.98 17.22
CA SER A 176 -1.24 0.21 17.81
C SER A 176 -2.23 -0.21 16.73
N ASN A 177 -2.67 -1.47 16.78
CA ASN A 177 -3.59 -2.03 15.78
C ASN A 177 -3.08 -1.89 14.34
N LEU A 178 -1.79 -2.14 14.13
CA LEU A 178 -1.19 -2.20 12.80
C LEU A 178 -1.72 -3.42 12.04
N VAL A 179 -2.11 -3.25 10.79
CA VAL A 179 -2.30 -4.36 9.85
C VAL A 179 -1.26 -4.22 8.75
N PHE A 180 -0.26 -5.10 8.75
CA PHE A 180 0.76 -5.18 7.73
C PHE A 180 0.59 -6.49 6.95
N ALA A 181 -0.10 -6.44 5.82
CA ALA A 181 -0.56 -7.64 5.15
C ALA A 181 -0.30 -7.69 3.64
N ASN A 182 -0.01 -8.88 3.10
CA ASN A 182 0.11 -9.07 1.65
C ASN A 182 1.16 -8.18 0.98
N ASN A 183 2.23 -7.80 1.68
CA ASN A 183 3.28 -6.94 1.13
C ASN A 183 4.48 -7.76 0.65
N ILE A 184 5.21 -7.20 -0.31
CA ILE A 184 6.53 -7.68 -0.74
C ILE A 184 7.54 -6.62 -0.31
N ILE A 185 8.51 -7.01 0.52
CA ILE A 185 9.41 -6.07 1.18
C ILE A 185 10.84 -6.40 0.78
N ASN A 186 11.50 -5.50 0.07
CA ASN A 186 12.93 -5.49 -0.24
C ASN A 186 13.65 -4.38 0.56
N GLY A 187 13.48 -4.43 1.87
CA GLY A 187 14.24 -3.69 2.87
C GLY A 187 13.70 -3.98 4.28
N SER A 188 14.23 -3.32 5.29
CA SER A 188 13.93 -3.68 6.68
C SER A 188 12.49 -3.41 7.09
N PHE A 189 11.97 -4.23 8.01
CA PHE A 189 10.78 -3.94 8.80
C PHE A 189 11.20 -3.86 10.26
N SER A 190 10.93 -2.73 10.89
CA SER A 190 11.23 -2.54 12.31
C SER A 190 10.13 -1.79 13.03
N VAL A 191 9.77 -2.25 14.22
CA VAL A 191 8.79 -1.60 15.11
C VAL A 191 9.32 -1.51 16.54
N ASN A 192 8.96 -0.43 17.24
CA ASN A 192 9.29 -0.21 18.64
C ASN A 192 8.57 -1.18 19.58
N GLU A 193 9.10 -1.27 20.81
CA GLU A 193 8.48 -1.97 21.92
C GLU A 193 7.07 -1.43 22.22
N GLY A 194 6.16 -2.27 22.73
CA GLY A 194 4.76 -1.91 22.96
C GLY A 194 3.89 -1.79 21.69
N SER A 195 4.46 -1.92 20.49
CA SER A 195 3.66 -1.96 19.25
C SER A 195 2.85 -3.25 19.14
N SER A 196 1.68 -3.18 18.49
CA SER A 196 0.75 -4.31 18.36
C SER A 196 0.03 -4.36 17.03
N GLY A 197 -0.46 -5.55 16.67
CA GLY A 197 -1.28 -5.74 15.48
C GLY A 197 -1.14 -7.10 14.81
N ILE A 198 -1.31 -7.12 13.49
CA ILE A 198 -1.26 -8.32 12.64
C ILE A 198 -0.21 -8.11 11.55
N ILE A 199 0.71 -9.06 11.43
CA ILE A 199 1.68 -9.17 10.34
C ILE A 199 1.40 -10.46 9.60
N SER A 200 0.74 -10.37 8.43
CA SER A 200 0.30 -11.58 7.75
C SER A 200 0.52 -11.61 6.25
N ASN A 201 0.74 -12.82 5.72
CA ASN A 201 0.86 -13.01 4.27
C ASN A 201 1.92 -12.10 3.63
N ASN A 202 3.04 -11.80 4.28
CA ASN A 202 4.10 -10.96 3.68
C ASN A 202 5.26 -11.81 3.15
N ILE A 203 6.07 -11.20 2.27
CA ILE A 203 7.37 -11.74 1.84
C ILE A 203 8.46 -10.73 2.19
N PHE A 204 9.36 -11.09 3.10
CA PHE A 204 10.50 -10.27 3.52
C PHE A 204 11.78 -10.76 2.83
N LEU A 205 12.31 -9.97 1.90
CA LEU A 205 13.40 -10.32 0.97
C LEU A 205 14.77 -9.90 1.49
N HIS A 206 15.57 -10.82 2.06
CA HIS A 206 16.96 -10.54 2.50
C HIS A 206 17.11 -9.41 3.55
N ASN A 207 16.06 -9.18 4.35
CA ASN A 207 15.95 -7.99 5.20
C ASN A 207 16.10 -8.25 6.69
N THR A 208 16.16 -7.16 7.44
CA THR A 208 15.95 -7.18 8.89
C THR A 208 14.47 -7.17 9.21
N LEU A 209 14.05 -8.07 10.11
CA LEU A 209 12.73 -8.08 10.74
C LEU A 209 12.92 -7.91 12.24
N ASN A 210 12.63 -6.73 12.77
CA ASN A 210 12.92 -6.38 14.16
C ASN A 210 11.68 -5.89 14.89
N PHE A 211 11.30 -6.60 15.94
CA PHE A 211 10.24 -6.26 16.85
C PHE A 211 10.81 -5.91 18.22
N GLY A 212 10.39 -4.78 18.79
CA GLY A 212 10.74 -4.42 20.15
C GLY A 212 10.24 -5.44 21.18
N THR A 213 10.94 -5.55 22.32
CA THR A 213 10.82 -6.69 23.26
C THR A 213 9.42 -6.92 23.84
N SER A 214 8.61 -5.86 24.03
CA SER A 214 7.24 -5.93 24.56
C SER A 214 6.16 -5.77 23.49
N SER A 215 6.51 -5.92 22.22
CA SER A 215 5.52 -5.90 21.14
C SER A 215 4.59 -7.13 21.19
N SER A 216 3.36 -6.97 20.68
CA SER A 216 2.33 -8.00 20.70
C SER A 216 1.68 -8.11 19.33
N PHE A 217 2.22 -9.00 18.50
CA PHE A 217 1.74 -9.22 17.14
C PHE A 217 1.25 -10.65 16.93
N GLU A 218 0.17 -10.79 16.17
CA GLU A 218 -0.15 -12.04 15.49
C GLU A 218 0.64 -12.08 14.17
N ILE A 219 1.51 -13.07 14.02
CA ILE A 219 2.49 -13.14 12.93
C ILE A 219 2.30 -14.48 12.23
N TYR A 220 1.67 -14.46 11.05
CA TYR A 220 1.33 -15.70 10.36
C TYR A 220 1.35 -15.62 8.84
N ASN A 221 1.49 -16.79 8.20
CA ASN A 221 1.53 -16.91 6.75
C ASN A 221 2.64 -16.06 6.08
N ASN A 222 3.72 -15.70 6.78
CA ASN A 222 4.81 -14.91 6.22
C ASN A 222 5.95 -15.79 5.68
N ILE A 223 6.70 -15.27 4.70
CA ILE A 223 7.94 -15.86 4.20
C ILE A 223 9.10 -14.91 4.51
N PHE A 224 10.11 -15.41 5.23
CA PHE A 224 11.34 -14.67 5.56
C PHE A 224 12.55 -15.27 4.83
N LEU A 225 13.11 -14.52 3.89
CA LEU A 225 14.17 -14.98 2.97
C LEU A 225 15.58 -14.54 3.36
N ASN A 226 15.80 -14.10 4.61
CA ASN A 226 17.15 -13.82 5.08
C ASN A 226 17.79 -15.10 5.66
N THR A 227 19.07 -15.31 5.33
CA THR A 227 19.88 -16.40 5.90
C THR A 227 20.62 -15.98 7.16
N ASN A 228 20.70 -14.68 7.46
CA ASN A 228 21.30 -14.18 8.69
C ASN A 228 20.23 -14.07 9.79
N THR A 229 20.27 -14.97 10.77
CA THR A 229 19.33 -14.98 11.90
C THR A 229 19.51 -13.78 12.84
N ASN A 230 20.65 -13.08 12.81
CA ASN A 230 20.83 -11.86 13.61
C ASN A 230 20.00 -10.68 13.08
N ASN A 231 19.47 -10.79 11.86
CA ASN A 231 18.57 -9.82 11.26
C ASN A 231 17.10 -10.13 11.59
N PHE A 232 16.85 -10.93 12.64
CA PHE A 232 15.52 -11.36 13.01
C PHE A 232 15.39 -11.31 14.54
N THR A 233 14.51 -10.43 15.03
CA THR A 233 14.20 -10.27 16.45
C THR A 233 12.70 -10.21 16.59
N ILE A 234 12.11 -11.11 17.37
CA ILE A 234 10.67 -11.24 17.63
C ILE A 234 10.45 -11.53 19.12
N GLN A 235 9.19 -11.54 19.58
CA GLN A 235 8.82 -12.02 20.91
C GLN A 235 9.35 -13.46 21.16
N PRO A 236 9.62 -13.87 22.41
CA PRO A 236 10.18 -15.19 22.70
C PRO A 236 9.40 -16.34 22.07
N LEU A 237 10.10 -17.26 21.40
CA LEU A 237 9.50 -18.44 20.75
C LEU A 237 9.70 -19.70 21.62
N PRO A 238 8.78 -20.69 21.57
CA PRO A 238 7.57 -20.73 20.75
C PRO A 238 6.44 -19.85 21.30
N ASP A 239 5.69 -19.24 20.40
CA ASP A 239 4.50 -18.45 20.72
C ASP A 239 3.37 -18.82 19.76
N ALA A 240 2.18 -19.12 20.28
CA ALA A 240 1.01 -19.49 19.49
C ALA A 240 0.57 -18.38 18.53
N ALA A 241 0.88 -17.11 18.83
CA ALA A 241 0.64 -15.97 17.95
C ALA A 241 1.61 -15.94 16.74
N VAL A 242 2.69 -16.73 16.76
CA VAL A 242 3.64 -16.86 15.66
C VAL A 242 3.47 -18.24 15.02
N HIS A 243 2.74 -18.31 13.91
CA HIS A 243 2.32 -19.59 13.33
C HIS A 243 2.26 -19.61 11.80
N HIS A 244 2.42 -20.78 11.18
CA HIS A 244 2.32 -20.95 9.72
C HIS A 244 3.25 -20.03 8.93
N ASN A 245 4.46 -19.78 9.43
CA ASN A 245 5.47 -18.98 8.74
C ASN A 245 6.57 -19.86 8.14
N ILE A 246 7.18 -19.37 7.08
CA ILE A 246 8.34 -20.00 6.43
C ILE A 246 9.56 -19.11 6.62
N SER A 247 10.70 -19.74 6.90
CA SER A 247 12.00 -19.08 6.81
C SER A 247 13.04 -19.98 6.16
N LEU A 248 14.15 -19.41 5.72
CA LEU A 248 15.27 -20.20 5.19
C LEU A 248 16.08 -20.91 6.29
N THR A 249 15.98 -20.45 7.54
CA THR A 249 16.90 -20.79 8.63
C THR A 249 16.22 -21.31 9.90
N GLY A 250 14.88 -21.29 9.96
CA GLY A 250 14.12 -21.60 11.17
C GLY A 250 13.95 -20.40 12.09
N ALA A 251 14.01 -19.17 11.55
CA ALA A 251 13.87 -17.93 12.31
C ALA A 251 12.57 -17.85 13.13
N PHE A 252 11.48 -18.45 12.64
CA PHE A 252 10.20 -18.54 13.35
C PHE A 252 10.07 -19.77 14.28
N GLY A 253 11.14 -20.54 14.48
CA GLY A 253 11.08 -21.86 15.14
C GLY A 253 10.41 -22.93 14.26
N ASN A 254 10.14 -24.09 14.85
CA ASN A 254 9.52 -25.25 14.18
C ASN A 254 8.16 -25.67 14.80
N ASP A 255 7.68 -24.91 15.78
CA ASP A 255 6.36 -25.10 16.40
C ASP A 255 5.27 -24.32 15.65
N ASN A 256 4.00 -24.57 15.97
CA ASN A 256 2.85 -23.82 15.44
C ASN A 256 2.79 -23.77 13.90
N ASN A 257 3.17 -24.88 13.25
CA ASN A 257 3.27 -24.99 11.79
C ASN A 257 4.25 -23.99 11.15
N ASN A 258 5.20 -23.43 11.90
CA ASN A 258 6.35 -22.76 11.32
C ASN A 258 7.33 -23.81 10.78
N PHE A 259 7.92 -23.59 9.61
CA PHE A 259 8.87 -24.54 9.03
C PHE A 259 9.93 -23.89 8.14
N ILE A 260 10.94 -24.69 7.82
CA ILE A 260 12.04 -24.31 6.95
C ILE A 260 11.76 -24.79 5.53
N ALA A 261 11.93 -23.92 4.55
CA ALA A 261 11.89 -24.31 3.14
C ALA A 261 13.02 -23.62 2.36
N PRO A 262 13.75 -24.35 1.49
CA PRO A 262 14.80 -23.74 0.68
C PRO A 262 14.21 -22.83 -0.40
N LEU A 263 14.89 -21.71 -0.69
CA LEU A 263 14.45 -20.70 -1.66
C LEU A 263 14.06 -21.30 -3.02
N SER A 264 14.84 -22.27 -3.50
CA SER A 264 14.64 -22.94 -4.78
C SER A 264 13.31 -23.70 -4.91
N THR A 265 12.59 -23.94 -3.82
CA THR A 265 11.29 -24.63 -3.83
C THR A 265 10.10 -23.67 -3.78
N LEU A 266 10.30 -22.41 -3.37
CA LEU A 266 9.21 -21.53 -2.99
C LEU A 266 8.51 -20.88 -4.18
N PHE A 267 9.28 -20.31 -5.10
CA PHE A 267 8.76 -19.39 -6.13
C PHE A 267 8.94 -19.91 -7.55
N ASN A 268 8.18 -19.34 -8.49
CA ASN A 268 8.36 -19.60 -9.91
C ASN A 268 9.77 -19.19 -10.36
N THR A 269 10.40 -20.03 -11.19
CA THR A 269 11.73 -19.77 -11.76
C THR A 269 11.65 -19.18 -13.16
N ASP A 270 10.55 -18.50 -13.50
CA ASP A 270 10.39 -17.84 -14.80
C ASP A 270 11.30 -16.61 -14.85
N GLU A 271 12.35 -16.66 -15.67
CA GLU A 271 13.31 -15.58 -15.86
C GLU A 271 12.67 -14.33 -16.49
N ASN A 272 11.49 -14.46 -17.12
CA ASN A 272 10.74 -13.35 -17.70
C ASN A 272 9.67 -12.78 -16.76
N ALA A 273 9.54 -13.30 -15.55
CA ALA A 273 8.60 -12.76 -14.58
C ALA A 273 8.97 -11.31 -14.24
N SER A 274 7.95 -10.45 -14.14
CA SER A 274 8.11 -9.08 -13.66
C SER A 274 8.74 -9.03 -12.26
N THR A 275 9.16 -7.84 -11.86
CA THR A 275 9.78 -7.58 -10.56
C THR A 275 8.96 -8.13 -9.39
N ASP A 276 7.63 -8.06 -9.47
CA ASP A 276 6.70 -8.56 -8.47
C ASP A 276 6.17 -9.98 -8.75
N ALA A 277 5.99 -10.39 -10.01
CA ALA A 277 5.46 -11.72 -10.36
C ALA A 277 6.41 -12.87 -10.00
N LYS A 278 7.72 -12.62 -9.94
CA LYS A 278 8.71 -13.64 -9.56
C LYS A 278 8.54 -14.19 -8.14
N TYR A 279 7.71 -13.55 -7.30
CA TYR A 279 7.41 -14.00 -5.94
C TYR A 279 6.10 -14.79 -5.83
N GLN A 280 5.48 -15.13 -6.96
CA GLN A 280 4.38 -16.09 -6.99
C GLN A 280 4.90 -17.50 -6.69
N LEU A 281 4.11 -18.26 -5.91
CA LEU A 281 4.50 -19.60 -5.49
C LEU A 281 4.60 -20.56 -6.68
N SER A 282 5.65 -21.40 -6.68
CA SER A 282 5.81 -22.47 -7.65
C SER A 282 4.66 -23.48 -7.57
N GLN A 283 4.46 -24.28 -8.63
CA GLN A 283 3.40 -25.29 -8.65
C GLN A 283 3.45 -26.25 -7.45
N ASN A 284 4.67 -26.67 -7.07
CA ASN A 284 4.93 -27.64 -6.00
C ASN A 284 5.49 -26.96 -4.74
N SER A 285 5.25 -25.67 -4.57
CA SER A 285 5.77 -24.93 -3.43
C SER A 285 5.23 -25.50 -2.12
N PRO A 286 6.08 -25.74 -1.11
CA PRO A 286 5.61 -26.19 0.21
C PRO A 286 4.78 -25.10 0.92
N ALA A 287 4.78 -23.87 0.42
CA ALA A 287 3.95 -22.78 0.90
C ALA A 287 2.48 -22.85 0.42
N LYS A 288 2.17 -23.68 -0.58
CA LYS A 288 0.81 -23.80 -1.12
C LYS A 288 -0.09 -24.58 -0.18
N GLY A 289 -1.23 -23.98 0.18
CA GLY A 289 -2.22 -24.55 1.09
C GLY A 289 -1.72 -24.83 2.52
N ALA A 290 -0.49 -24.42 2.85
CA ALA A 290 0.15 -24.69 4.13
C ALA A 290 -0.09 -23.59 5.19
N GLY A 291 -0.76 -22.52 4.79
CA GLY A 291 -1.10 -21.40 5.67
C GLY A 291 -2.32 -21.67 6.53
N SER A 292 -2.58 -20.74 7.45
CA SER A 292 -3.77 -20.74 8.30
C SER A 292 -5.05 -20.86 7.44
N ASN A 293 -5.97 -21.73 7.86
CA ASN A 293 -7.19 -22.08 7.12
C ASN A 293 -6.96 -22.64 5.70
N GLY A 294 -5.80 -23.25 5.44
CA GLY A 294 -5.47 -23.84 4.14
C GLY A 294 -5.18 -22.82 3.05
N SER A 295 -4.89 -21.57 3.41
CA SER A 295 -4.45 -20.56 2.45
C SER A 295 -3.00 -20.80 2.02
N ASP A 296 -2.56 -20.14 0.96
CA ASP A 296 -1.13 -20.06 0.64
C ASP A 296 -0.39 -19.15 1.65
N ILE A 297 0.86 -19.48 1.95
CA ILE A 297 1.79 -18.64 2.73
C ILE A 297 2.47 -17.65 1.77
N GLY A 298 2.57 -16.37 2.17
CA GLY A 298 3.19 -15.29 1.40
C GLY A 298 2.21 -14.29 0.78
N ALA A 299 2.75 -13.32 0.03
CA ALA A 299 2.07 -12.12 -0.48
C ALA A 299 0.82 -12.40 -1.30
N PHE A 300 0.85 -13.46 -2.11
CA PHE A 300 -0.23 -13.85 -3.01
C PHE A 300 -1.27 -14.78 -2.35
N GLY A 301 -1.11 -15.08 -1.06
CA GLY A 301 -2.06 -15.89 -0.30
C GLY A 301 -3.12 -15.07 0.45
N GLY A 302 -4.05 -15.76 1.10
CA GLY A 302 -5.11 -15.15 1.90
C GLY A 302 -6.28 -14.59 1.07
N PRO A 303 -7.28 -13.99 1.74
CA PRO A 303 -8.54 -13.57 1.10
C PRO A 303 -8.41 -12.32 0.22
N VAL A 304 -7.39 -11.50 0.43
CA VAL A 304 -7.12 -10.28 -0.35
C VAL A 304 -5.65 -10.29 -0.79
N PRO A 305 -5.29 -11.14 -1.77
CA PRO A 305 -3.91 -11.36 -2.15
C PRO A 305 -3.28 -10.12 -2.79
N TYR A 306 -1.96 -10.06 -2.78
CA TYR A 306 -1.19 -9.11 -3.58
C TYR A 306 -1.60 -9.20 -5.05
N ARG A 307 -1.83 -8.04 -5.67
CA ARG A 307 -2.19 -7.91 -7.08
C ARG A 307 -1.00 -7.32 -7.82
N LEU A 308 -0.58 -7.99 -8.90
CA LEU A 308 0.50 -7.52 -9.76
C LEU A 308 0.27 -6.07 -10.18
N SER A 309 1.37 -5.32 -10.27
CA SER A 309 1.41 -3.90 -10.55
C SER A 309 0.67 -3.01 -9.53
N GLY A 310 0.29 -3.54 -8.37
CA GLY A 310 -0.47 -2.78 -7.38
C GLY A 310 -1.75 -2.14 -7.94
N LEU A 311 -2.36 -2.76 -8.96
CA LEU A 311 -3.50 -2.16 -9.65
C LEU A 311 -4.64 -1.89 -8.65
N PRO A 312 -5.12 -0.64 -8.50
CA PRO A 312 -6.28 -0.32 -7.68
C PRO A 312 -7.49 -1.19 -8.02
N ASN A 313 -8.41 -1.37 -7.06
CA ASN A 313 -9.68 -2.08 -7.32
C ASN A 313 -10.66 -1.16 -8.07
N LEU A 314 -10.25 -0.72 -9.25
CA LEU A 314 -11.02 0.13 -10.15
C LEU A 314 -10.94 -0.47 -11.57
N PRO A 315 -11.94 -0.21 -12.42
CA PRO A 315 -11.85 -0.60 -13.83
C PRO A 315 -10.65 0.07 -14.49
N ASN A 316 -9.77 -0.71 -15.09
CA ASN A 316 -8.61 -0.22 -15.82
C ASN A 316 -8.83 -0.45 -17.31
N ILE A 317 -8.71 0.62 -18.10
CA ILE A 317 -8.66 0.49 -19.55
C ILE A 317 -7.25 0.02 -19.89
N TYR A 318 -7.09 -1.16 -20.47
CA TYR A 318 -5.77 -1.72 -20.80
C TYR A 318 -5.52 -1.81 -22.31
N GLU A 319 -6.56 -1.60 -23.12
CA GLU A 319 -6.45 -1.47 -24.57
C GLU A 319 -7.44 -0.41 -25.04
N LEU A 320 -6.93 0.56 -25.80
CA LEU A 320 -7.71 1.55 -26.54
C LEU A 320 -7.17 1.55 -27.96
N SER A 321 -8.01 1.19 -28.93
CA SER A 321 -7.63 1.21 -30.34
C SER A 321 -8.74 1.79 -31.21
N THR A 322 -8.33 2.37 -32.32
CA THR A 322 -9.23 2.88 -33.36
C THR A 322 -8.62 2.56 -34.71
N THR A 323 -9.47 2.40 -35.73
CA THR A 323 -9.02 2.24 -37.11
C THR A 323 -8.36 3.50 -37.66
N GLY A 324 -8.58 4.66 -37.02
CA GLY A 324 -8.19 5.97 -37.55
C GLY A 324 -8.98 6.38 -38.80
N LEU A 325 -9.89 5.52 -39.27
CA LEU A 325 -10.73 5.74 -40.45
C LEU A 325 -12.11 6.16 -40.00
N VAL A 326 -12.52 7.35 -40.43
CA VAL A 326 -13.85 7.89 -40.17
C VAL A 326 -14.78 7.49 -41.32
N SER A 327 -15.97 7.00 -41.01
CA SER A 327 -17.05 6.79 -41.96
C SER A 327 -18.17 7.78 -41.69
N GLY A 328 -18.29 8.82 -42.53
CA GLY A 328 -19.15 9.96 -42.23
C GLY A 328 -18.64 10.72 -41.01
N ASP A 329 -19.43 10.73 -39.93
CA ASP A 329 -19.07 11.31 -38.62
C ASP A 329 -18.78 10.23 -37.55
N VAL A 330 -18.60 8.97 -37.96
CA VAL A 330 -18.40 7.82 -37.05
C VAL A 330 -16.94 7.37 -37.07
N LEU A 331 -16.29 7.39 -35.90
CA LEU A 331 -14.98 6.78 -35.66
C LEU A 331 -15.15 5.49 -34.83
N PRO A 332 -14.83 4.30 -35.37
CA PRO A 332 -14.84 3.06 -34.60
C PRO A 332 -13.76 3.09 -33.51
N VAL A 333 -14.16 2.80 -32.27
CA VAL A 333 -13.27 2.71 -31.10
C VAL A 333 -13.49 1.37 -30.40
N HIS A 334 -12.39 0.68 -30.12
CA HIS A 334 -12.36 -0.54 -29.32
C HIS A 334 -11.71 -0.23 -27.97
N ILE A 335 -12.40 -0.59 -26.89
CA ILE A 335 -11.95 -0.40 -25.52
C ILE A 335 -12.02 -1.75 -24.81
N LYS A 336 -10.91 -2.17 -24.19
CA LYS A 336 -10.92 -3.32 -23.27
C LYS A 336 -10.65 -2.86 -21.85
N ILE A 337 -11.47 -3.37 -20.93
CA ILE A 337 -11.49 -2.98 -19.52
C ILE A 337 -11.35 -4.23 -18.67
N LYS A 338 -10.56 -4.15 -17.59
CA LYS A 338 -10.40 -5.20 -16.59
C LYS A 338 -10.64 -4.64 -15.19
N GLN A 339 -11.42 -5.35 -14.37
CA GLN A 339 -11.56 -5.08 -12.93
C GLN A 339 -10.72 -6.07 -12.15
#